data_AF-A0A2G5T9V4-F1
#
_entry.id   AF-A0A2G5T9V4-F1
#
_cell.length_a   1.000
_cell.length_b   1.000
_cell.length_c   1.000
_cell.angle_alpha   90.00
_cell.angle_beta   90.00
_cell.angle_gamma   90.00
#
_symmetry.space_group_name_H-M   'P 1'
#
loop_
_entity.id
_entity.type
_entity.pdbx_description
1 polymer ?
#
loop_
_entity_poly.entity_id
_entity_poly.type
_entity_poly.pdbx_seq_one_letter_code
_entity_poly.pdbx_strand_id
1 'polypeptide(L)'
;MGSAKWYLLNLHITCILLDWAMTVLAVPYLIFPALGGYPLGVLRFWFGVPSIVQLYVVMNLAFFAVTSVTLIFENRFYQLYARNSFWRYLRIPFIIINYLLDATHLLPACLMVPDQKTALEFTYEQIPNLSDEIKAEPLFILAIDFWVQMPYISMGLRNVVQVCLFGLINRNMNLESRSFNRSENTINLQRKFLNAIKAQISLSNIINMFLESPESYKFTLHAITAIASPLHVLGIYCILSLTPKNMGSAKWYLLNLHVSCILLDWGITVLSVPYLILPVWGGYPLGILRYWFGVPVLVQIYVVATMIFVVVTSIVLIFENRFYQLYARNSLWRYLRMPFIIINYFLDVTHLLPACFMIPDQGIALEFAYKLIPNLSEQTKAEQIFILSTDFRVKIPFILMGLKKCVETYMFIGLMNRNMNLESRSFAKSENTMNLQRKFFNAIKAQV
;
A
#
# COMPACT_ATOMS: atom_id res chain seq x y z
N MET A 1 -12.54 16.52 15.85
CA MET A 1 -11.43 16.19 14.93
C MET A 1 -10.07 16.10 15.63
N GLY A 2 -9.84 16.77 16.77
CA GLY A 2 -8.53 16.74 17.47
C GLY A 2 -8.03 15.35 17.88
N SER A 3 -8.89 14.48 18.45
CA SER A 3 -8.47 13.14 18.90
C SER A 3 -8.20 12.16 17.76
N ALA A 4 -9.02 12.18 16.70
CA ALA A 4 -8.87 11.28 15.56
C ALA A 4 -7.52 11.43 14.82
N LYS A 5 -6.90 12.61 14.89
CA LYS A 5 -5.58 12.87 14.31
C LYS A 5 -4.50 11.94 14.87
N TRP A 6 -4.51 11.69 16.17
CA TRP A 6 -3.49 10.88 16.83
C TRP A 6 -3.63 9.38 16.49
N TYR A 7 -4.85 8.88 16.36
CA TYR A 7 -5.09 7.49 15.95
C TYR A 7 -4.75 7.25 14.48
N LEU A 8 -5.02 8.22 13.61
CA LEU A 8 -4.59 8.18 12.21
C LEU A 8 -3.07 8.28 12.07
N LEU A 9 -2.43 9.16 12.85
CA LEU A 9 -0.97 9.26 12.90
C LEU A 9 -0.34 7.94 13.40
N ASN A 10 -0.92 7.33 14.43
CA ASN A 10 -0.47 6.05 14.96
C ASN A 10 -0.56 4.93 13.90
N LEU A 11 -1.68 4.84 13.17
CA LEU A 11 -1.79 3.91 12.03
C LEU A 11 -0.73 4.20 10.96
N HIS A 12 -0.53 5.46 10.60
CA HIS A 12 0.42 5.82 9.57
C HIS A 12 1.87 5.50 9.97
N ILE A 13 2.26 5.80 11.21
CA ILE A 13 3.59 5.47 11.75
C ILE A 13 3.79 3.96 11.77
N THR A 14 2.81 3.18 12.25
CA THR A 14 2.93 1.72 12.30
C THR A 14 3.01 1.10 10.91
N CYS A 15 2.27 1.63 9.92
CA CYS A 15 2.41 1.23 8.52
C CYS A 15 3.79 1.59 7.94
N ILE A 16 4.31 2.81 8.17
CA ILE A 16 5.65 3.18 7.70
C ILE A 16 6.71 2.27 8.32
N LEU A 17 6.63 2.01 9.62
CA LEU A 17 7.59 1.14 10.30
C LEU A 17 7.51 -0.29 9.77
N LEU A 18 6.30 -0.80 9.51
CA LEU A 18 6.10 -2.11 8.90
C LEU A 18 6.68 -2.16 7.48
N ASP A 19 6.42 -1.16 6.66
CA ASP A 19 6.94 -1.08 5.28
C ASP A 19 8.47 -1.08 5.29
N TRP A 20 9.10 -0.25 6.13
CA TRP A 20 10.55 -0.25 6.31
C TRP A 20 11.08 -1.58 6.82
N ALA A 21 10.37 -2.21 7.75
CA ALA A 21 10.72 -3.54 8.26
C ALA A 21 10.70 -4.60 7.14
N MET A 22 9.66 -4.59 6.30
CA MET A 22 9.44 -5.57 5.23
C MET A 22 10.29 -5.32 3.98
N THR A 23 10.67 -4.08 3.68
CA THR A 23 11.29 -3.73 2.38
C THR A 23 12.76 -3.34 2.46
N VAL A 24 13.26 -2.97 3.65
CA VAL A 24 14.64 -2.49 3.82
C VAL A 24 15.35 -3.23 4.96
N LEU A 25 14.72 -3.30 6.13
CA LEU A 25 15.42 -3.74 7.34
C LEU A 25 15.53 -5.26 7.46
N ALA A 26 14.41 -5.98 7.42
CA ALA A 26 14.39 -7.43 7.57
C ALA A 26 14.26 -8.14 6.22
N VAL A 27 13.42 -7.63 5.31
CA VAL A 27 13.14 -8.25 4.00
C VAL A 27 12.94 -9.76 4.15
N PRO A 28 11.89 -10.20 4.87
CA PRO A 28 11.73 -11.59 5.23
C PRO A 28 11.45 -12.43 3.98
N TYR A 29 12.30 -13.42 3.74
CA TYR A 29 12.03 -14.51 2.82
C TYR A 29 11.42 -15.66 3.61
N LEU A 30 10.15 -15.98 3.35
CA LEU A 30 9.42 -17.04 4.05
C LEU A 30 9.37 -18.29 3.18
N ILE A 31 9.47 -19.45 3.81
CA ILE A 31 9.19 -20.75 3.21
C ILE A 31 7.91 -21.28 3.86
N PHE A 32 7.00 -21.91 3.12
CA PHE A 32 5.85 -22.65 3.66
C PHE A 32 5.80 -24.06 3.03
N PRO A 33 5.03 -25.03 3.59
CA PRO A 33 4.18 -24.98 4.79
C PRO A 33 4.92 -24.81 6.12
N ALA A 34 6.24 -24.98 6.16
CA ALA A 34 7.02 -24.79 7.38
C ALA A 34 6.89 -23.34 7.89
N LEU A 35 6.79 -23.11 9.20
CA LEU A 35 6.86 -21.73 9.70
C LEU A 35 8.32 -21.32 9.78
N GLY A 36 8.92 -20.94 8.67
CA GLY A 36 10.35 -20.65 8.62
C GLY A 36 10.76 -19.72 7.50
N GLY A 37 12.04 -19.37 7.48
CA GLY A 37 12.59 -18.46 6.49
C GLY A 37 13.90 -17.83 6.91
N TYR A 38 14.34 -16.83 6.16
CA TYR A 38 15.53 -16.05 6.48
C TYR A 38 15.36 -14.59 6.03
N PRO A 39 15.95 -13.62 6.75
CA PRO A 39 15.92 -12.22 6.34
C PRO A 39 16.92 -11.95 5.20
N LEU A 40 16.59 -10.99 4.33
CA LEU A 40 17.45 -10.48 3.25
C LEU A 40 17.78 -8.99 3.42
N GLY A 41 17.37 -8.38 4.52
CA GLY A 41 17.50 -6.95 4.75
C GLY A 41 18.79 -6.53 5.45
N VAL A 42 18.94 -5.21 5.60
CA VAL A 42 20.12 -4.56 6.19
C VAL A 42 20.43 -5.08 7.61
N LEU A 43 19.41 -5.41 8.41
CA LEU A 43 19.61 -5.90 9.78
C LEU A 43 20.41 -7.21 9.82
N ARG A 44 20.24 -8.09 8.83
CA ARG A 44 21.05 -9.30 8.70
C ARG A 44 22.46 -8.96 8.25
N PHE A 45 22.59 -8.33 7.09
CA PHE A 45 23.87 -8.23 6.40
C PHE A 45 24.85 -7.23 7.02
N TRP A 46 24.35 -6.15 7.62
CA TRP A 46 25.20 -5.07 8.14
C TRP A 46 25.34 -5.12 9.66
N PHE A 47 24.30 -5.60 10.35
CA PHE A 47 24.25 -5.58 11.81
C PHE A 47 24.25 -6.98 12.45
N GLY A 48 24.17 -8.05 11.65
CA GLY A 48 24.20 -9.42 12.16
C GLY A 48 23.05 -9.76 13.11
N VAL A 49 21.90 -9.08 13.00
CA VAL A 49 20.75 -9.29 13.89
C VAL A 49 20.18 -10.71 13.67
N PRO A 50 19.94 -11.51 14.72
CA PRO A 50 19.40 -12.86 14.57
C PRO A 50 18.03 -12.91 13.89
N SER A 51 17.79 -13.94 13.07
CA SER A 51 16.52 -14.13 12.32
C SER A 51 15.28 -14.12 13.22
N ILE A 52 15.37 -14.74 14.40
CA ILE A 52 14.28 -14.76 15.40
C ILE A 52 13.90 -13.36 15.90
N VAL A 53 14.88 -12.47 16.08
CA VAL A 53 14.65 -11.09 16.53
C VAL A 53 14.01 -10.28 15.41
N GLN A 54 14.50 -10.44 14.17
CA GLN A 54 13.93 -9.76 13.02
C GLN A 54 12.49 -10.19 12.76
N LEU A 55 12.22 -11.49 12.82
CA LEU A 55 10.88 -12.07 12.72
C LEU A 55 9.96 -11.51 13.82
N TYR A 56 10.45 -11.49 15.07
CA TYR A 56 9.70 -10.94 16.19
C TYR A 56 9.31 -9.49 15.95
N VAL A 57 10.25 -8.64 15.52
CA VAL A 57 9.99 -7.21 15.25
C VAL A 57 8.99 -7.03 14.11
N VAL A 58 9.19 -7.70 12.98
CA VAL A 58 8.33 -7.59 11.79
C VAL A 58 6.89 -7.99 12.12
N MET A 59 6.71 -9.14 12.77
CA MET A 59 5.39 -9.65 13.12
C MET A 59 4.69 -8.74 14.13
N ASN A 60 5.40 -8.24 15.15
CA ASN A 60 4.84 -7.27 16.08
C ASN A 60 4.38 -5.98 15.38
N LEU A 61 5.18 -5.45 14.44
CA LEU A 61 4.80 -4.26 13.67
C LEU A 61 3.55 -4.50 12.83
N ALA A 62 3.38 -5.71 12.26
CA ALA A 62 2.18 -6.08 11.53
C ALA A 62 0.94 -6.05 12.44
N PHE A 63 1.02 -6.64 13.63
CA PHE A 63 -0.10 -6.62 14.59
C PHE A 63 -0.35 -5.22 15.18
N PHE A 64 0.69 -4.40 15.41
CA PHE A 64 0.52 -3.01 15.82
C PHE A 64 -0.19 -2.17 14.77
N ALA A 65 0.05 -2.40 13.48
CA ALA A 65 -0.70 -1.76 12.41
C ALA A 65 -2.19 -2.16 12.46
N VAL A 66 -2.49 -3.45 12.65
CA VAL A 66 -3.86 -3.96 12.79
C VAL A 66 -4.55 -3.39 14.04
N THR A 67 -3.88 -3.36 15.20
CA THR A 67 -4.44 -2.76 16.42
C THR A 67 -4.65 -1.27 16.26
N SER A 68 -3.76 -0.56 15.56
CA SER A 68 -3.95 0.85 15.23
C SER A 68 -5.25 1.09 14.45
N VAL A 69 -5.62 0.18 13.55
CA VAL A 69 -6.93 0.19 12.89
C VAL A 69 -8.06 -0.01 13.90
N THR A 70 -7.98 -1.03 14.76
CA THR A 70 -8.99 -1.28 15.82
C THR A 70 -9.23 -0.03 16.67
N LEU A 71 -8.16 0.69 17.04
CA LEU A 71 -8.26 1.90 17.84
C LEU A 71 -8.92 3.08 17.10
N ILE A 72 -8.89 3.14 15.77
CA ILE A 72 -9.67 4.13 15.00
C ILE A 72 -11.17 3.90 15.19
N PHE A 73 -11.61 2.63 15.13
CA PHE A 73 -13.01 2.28 15.36
C PHE A 73 -13.44 2.50 16.81
N GLU A 74 -12.62 2.07 17.77
CA GLU A 74 -12.83 2.35 19.20
C GLU A 74 -12.95 3.85 19.46
N ASN A 75 -12.00 4.65 18.95
CA ASN A 75 -12.00 6.09 19.20
C ASN A 75 -13.25 6.75 18.63
N ARG A 76 -13.73 6.25 17.49
CA ARG A 76 -14.97 6.74 16.91
C ARG A 76 -16.19 6.40 17.77
N PHE A 77 -16.27 5.16 18.23
CA PHE A 77 -17.29 4.73 19.19
C PHE A 77 -17.25 5.59 20.45
N TYR A 78 -16.07 5.80 21.03
CA TYR A 78 -15.90 6.60 22.24
C TYR A 78 -16.35 8.06 22.07
N GLN A 79 -15.91 8.73 21.01
CA GLN A 79 -16.24 10.14 20.77
C GLN A 79 -17.72 10.37 20.49
N LEU A 80 -18.37 9.42 19.81
CA LEU A 80 -19.76 9.58 19.40
C LEU A 80 -20.75 9.16 20.49
N TYR A 81 -20.41 8.12 21.27
CA TYR A 81 -21.40 7.44 22.11
C TYR A 81 -20.92 7.09 23.51
N ALA A 82 -19.62 6.85 23.72
CA ALA A 82 -19.12 6.30 24.98
C ALA A 82 -18.39 7.33 25.88
N ARG A 83 -18.40 8.61 25.53
CA ARG A 83 -17.67 9.67 26.26
C ARG A 83 -18.14 9.82 27.71
N ASN A 84 -19.45 9.65 27.93
CA ASN A 84 -20.09 9.74 29.25
C ASN A 84 -20.40 8.37 29.86
N SER A 85 -19.95 7.27 29.26
CA SER A 85 -20.19 5.92 29.78
C SER A 85 -19.01 5.41 30.60
N PHE A 86 -19.19 4.25 31.24
CA PHE A 86 -18.12 3.54 31.95
C PHE A 86 -16.89 3.25 31.06
N TRP A 87 -17.07 3.21 29.73
CA TRP A 87 -15.98 2.98 28.78
C TRP A 87 -14.85 4.02 28.90
N ARG A 88 -15.12 5.23 29.42
CA ARG A 88 -14.07 6.23 29.66
C ARG A 88 -12.96 5.74 30.60
N TYR A 89 -13.29 4.86 31.55
CA TYR A 89 -12.35 4.27 32.50
C TYR A 89 -11.65 3.04 31.91
N LEU A 90 -12.37 2.24 31.11
CA LEU A 90 -11.83 1.04 30.46
C LEU A 90 -10.96 1.33 29.24
N ARG A 91 -11.06 2.53 28.65
CA ARG A 91 -10.41 2.88 27.41
C ARG A 91 -8.89 2.75 27.43
N ILE A 92 -8.25 3.30 28.47
CA ILE A 92 -6.79 3.24 28.60
C ILE A 92 -6.34 1.80 28.85
N PRO A 93 -6.94 1.04 29.80
CA PRO A 93 -6.69 -0.40 29.93
C PRO A 93 -6.88 -1.18 28.64
N PHE A 94 -7.95 -0.91 27.87
CA PHE A 94 -8.20 -1.56 26.58
C PHE A 94 -7.07 -1.32 25.58
N ILE A 95 -6.61 -0.08 25.43
CA ILE A 95 -5.48 0.24 24.53
C ILE A 95 -4.21 -0.48 24.97
N ILE A 96 -3.89 -0.40 26.27
CA ILE A 96 -2.70 -1.02 26.85
C ILE A 96 -2.73 -2.55 26.64
N ILE A 97 -3.85 -3.19 26.94
CA ILE A 97 -4.01 -4.64 26.80
C ILE A 97 -3.84 -5.08 25.35
N ASN A 98 -4.41 -4.36 24.37
CA ASN A 98 -4.24 -4.76 22.97
C ASN A 98 -2.77 -4.69 22.52
N TYR A 99 -2.06 -3.60 22.86
CA TYR A 99 -0.64 -3.51 22.51
C TYR A 99 0.24 -4.49 23.30
N LEU A 100 -0.09 -4.79 24.56
CA LEU A 100 0.62 -5.81 25.33
C LEU A 100 0.40 -7.20 24.73
N LEU A 101 -0.83 -7.54 24.36
CA LEU A 101 -1.11 -8.81 23.69
C LEU A 101 -0.40 -8.88 22.34
N ASP A 102 -0.39 -7.79 21.57
CA ASP A 102 0.37 -7.75 20.33
C ASP A 102 1.86 -7.94 20.59
N ALA A 103 2.44 -7.28 21.60
CA ALA A 103 3.84 -7.48 21.96
C ALA A 103 4.15 -8.92 22.44
N THR A 104 3.18 -9.63 23.03
CA THR A 104 3.44 -10.88 23.76
C THR A 104 2.95 -12.15 23.06
N HIS A 105 2.04 -12.08 22.10
CA HIS A 105 1.46 -13.27 21.46
C HIS A 105 2.50 -14.19 20.79
N LEU A 106 3.63 -13.60 20.39
CA LEU A 106 4.72 -14.26 19.68
C LEU A 106 5.78 -14.84 20.62
N LEU A 107 5.82 -14.40 21.89
CA LEU A 107 6.81 -14.86 22.87
C LEU A 107 6.83 -16.39 23.04
N PRO A 108 5.68 -17.09 23.19
CA PRO A 108 5.69 -18.54 23.32
C PRO A 108 6.37 -19.25 22.15
N ALA A 109 6.11 -18.82 20.91
CA ALA A 109 6.74 -19.39 19.72
C ALA A 109 8.25 -19.09 19.69
N CYS A 110 8.65 -17.86 20.05
CA CYS A 110 10.07 -17.49 20.12
C CYS A 110 10.84 -18.17 21.27
N LEU A 111 10.17 -18.56 22.35
CA LEU A 111 10.78 -19.24 23.49
C LEU A 111 10.81 -20.76 23.33
N MET A 112 9.92 -21.32 22.51
CA MET A 112 9.78 -22.75 22.24
C MET A 112 10.30 -23.13 20.85
N VAL A 113 11.28 -22.38 20.34
CA VAL A 113 11.90 -22.67 19.04
C VAL A 113 12.48 -24.09 19.07
N PRO A 114 12.11 -24.94 18.10
CA PRO A 114 12.61 -26.32 18.06
C PRO A 114 14.11 -26.35 17.79
N ASP A 115 14.75 -27.47 18.13
CA ASP A 115 16.11 -27.75 17.68
C ASP A 115 16.17 -27.59 16.16
N GLN A 116 17.03 -26.69 15.68
CA GLN A 116 17.02 -26.29 14.28
C GLN A 116 17.44 -27.44 13.36
N LYS A 117 18.31 -28.36 13.82
CA LYS A 117 18.70 -29.51 13.01
C LYS A 117 17.49 -30.41 12.75
N THR A 118 16.77 -30.76 13.81
CA THR A 118 15.55 -31.59 13.73
C THR A 118 14.44 -30.89 12.92
N ALA A 119 14.27 -29.58 13.12
CA ALA A 119 13.24 -28.80 12.43
C ALA A 119 13.52 -28.63 10.93
N LEU A 120 14.80 -28.50 10.55
CA LEU A 120 15.22 -28.46 9.15
C LEU A 120 15.05 -29.83 8.48
N GLU A 121 15.43 -30.93 9.15
CA GLU A 121 15.20 -32.30 8.64
C GLU A 121 13.71 -32.53 8.35
N PHE A 122 12.84 -32.21 9.32
CA PHE A 122 11.38 -32.29 9.15
C PHE A 122 10.88 -31.39 8.00
N THR A 123 11.40 -30.16 7.90
CA THR A 123 11.04 -29.21 6.85
C THR A 123 11.45 -29.72 5.46
N TYR A 124 12.61 -30.37 5.35
CA TYR A 124 13.10 -30.94 4.10
C TYR A 124 12.31 -32.18 3.67
N GLU A 125 11.82 -32.98 4.62
CA GLU A 125 10.85 -34.06 4.32
C GLU A 125 9.50 -33.50 3.87
N GLN A 126 9.04 -32.43 4.53
CA GLN A 126 7.76 -31.78 4.21
C GLN A 126 7.80 -31.03 2.87
N ILE A 127 8.97 -30.52 2.48
CA ILE A 127 9.22 -29.80 1.24
C ILE A 127 10.36 -30.51 0.48
N PRO A 128 10.09 -31.69 -0.10
CA PRO A 128 11.14 -32.52 -0.72
C PRO A 128 11.81 -31.84 -1.93
N ASN A 129 11.14 -30.84 -2.52
CA ASN A 129 11.62 -30.05 -3.65
C ASN A 129 12.24 -28.70 -3.24
N LEU A 130 12.57 -28.49 -1.96
CA LEU A 130 13.25 -27.27 -1.50
C LEU A 130 14.64 -27.19 -2.16
N SER A 131 14.94 -26.08 -2.83
CA SER A 131 16.19 -25.93 -3.58
C SER A 131 17.42 -25.99 -2.67
N ASP A 132 18.50 -26.61 -3.14
CA ASP A 132 19.72 -26.80 -2.33
C ASP A 132 20.37 -25.49 -1.90
N GLU A 133 20.15 -24.42 -2.64
CA GLU A 133 20.62 -23.10 -2.26
C GLU A 133 19.72 -22.43 -1.20
N ILE A 134 18.40 -22.72 -1.15
CA ILE A 134 17.59 -22.30 0.01
C ILE A 134 18.05 -23.08 1.24
N LYS A 135 18.41 -24.37 1.09
CA LYS A 135 19.01 -25.17 2.15
C LYS A 135 20.40 -24.67 2.59
N ALA A 136 21.12 -23.95 1.71
CA ALA A 136 22.43 -23.37 2.00
C ALA A 136 22.34 -22.01 2.74
N GLU A 137 21.19 -21.34 2.68
CA GLU A 137 20.92 -20.15 3.48
C GLU A 137 20.69 -20.53 4.96
N PRO A 138 20.88 -19.59 5.91
CA PRO A 138 20.64 -19.83 7.34
C PRO A 138 19.14 -19.82 7.62
N LEU A 139 18.45 -20.83 7.09
CA LEU A 139 17.04 -21.11 7.32
C LEU A 139 16.78 -21.21 8.82
N PHE A 140 15.82 -20.42 9.27
CA PHE A 140 15.34 -20.45 10.62
C PHE A 140 13.91 -20.99 10.61
N ILE A 141 13.67 -22.08 11.31
CA ILE A 141 12.34 -22.68 11.48
C ILE A 141 11.81 -22.27 12.86
N LEU A 142 10.77 -21.45 12.87
CA LEU A 142 10.10 -20.99 14.08
C LEU A 142 9.32 -22.12 14.76
N ALA A 143 8.65 -22.96 13.97
CA ALA A 143 7.90 -24.10 14.47
C ALA A 143 7.63 -25.15 13.40
N ILE A 144 7.62 -26.42 13.82
CA ILE A 144 7.15 -27.57 13.04
C ILE A 144 5.70 -27.93 13.39
N ASP A 145 5.24 -27.52 14.57
CA ASP A 145 3.96 -27.91 15.12
C ASP A 145 2.86 -26.88 14.85
N PHE A 146 1.71 -27.36 14.35
CA PHE A 146 0.59 -26.51 13.98
C PHE A 146 0.00 -25.69 15.15
N TRP A 147 0.08 -26.17 16.40
CA TRP A 147 -0.45 -25.43 17.55
C TRP A 147 0.28 -24.11 17.79
N VAL A 148 1.52 -23.97 17.31
CA VAL A 148 2.26 -22.70 17.40
C VAL A 148 1.57 -21.62 16.56
N GLN A 149 0.78 -21.98 15.54
CA GLN A 149 -0.03 -21.04 14.75
C GLN A 149 -1.28 -20.52 15.49
N MET A 150 -1.74 -21.20 16.54
CA MET A 150 -3.00 -20.88 17.22
C MET A 150 -3.02 -19.49 17.86
N PRO A 151 -1.96 -19.02 18.56
CA PRO A 151 -1.87 -17.64 19.01
C PRO A 151 -2.07 -16.64 17.87
N TYR A 152 -1.43 -16.81 16.71
CA TYR A 152 -1.56 -15.89 15.58
C TYR A 152 -2.98 -15.84 15.01
N ILE A 153 -3.60 -17.01 14.80
CA ILE A 153 -4.97 -17.12 14.31
C ILE A 153 -5.93 -16.48 15.32
N SER A 154 -5.72 -16.71 16.62
CA SER A 154 -6.52 -16.12 17.69
C SER A 154 -6.39 -14.59 17.76
N MET A 155 -5.18 -14.05 17.52
CA MET A 155 -4.91 -12.62 17.48
C MET A 155 -5.56 -11.94 16.28
N GLY A 156 -5.49 -12.56 15.10
CA GLY A 156 -6.18 -12.10 13.90
C GLY A 156 -7.70 -12.10 14.11
N LEU A 157 -8.25 -13.20 14.62
CA LEU A 157 -9.68 -13.33 14.90
C LEU A 157 -10.16 -12.31 15.93
N ARG A 158 -9.42 -12.11 17.03
CA ARG A 158 -9.73 -11.10 18.05
C ARG A 158 -9.86 -9.71 17.44
N ASN A 159 -8.89 -9.30 16.61
CA ASN A 159 -8.90 -7.98 15.96
C ASN A 159 -10.11 -7.82 15.02
N VAL A 160 -10.41 -8.85 14.21
CA VAL A 160 -11.60 -8.84 13.35
C VAL A 160 -12.88 -8.71 14.17
N VAL A 161 -13.00 -9.48 15.26
CA VAL A 161 -14.16 -9.41 16.17
C VAL A 161 -14.29 -8.02 16.78
N GLN A 162 -13.20 -7.41 17.26
CA GLN A 162 -13.23 -6.06 17.84
C GLN A 162 -13.64 -4.99 16.82
N VAL A 163 -13.08 -5.02 15.61
CA VAL A 163 -13.46 -4.09 14.52
C VAL A 163 -14.94 -4.27 14.14
N CYS A 164 -15.40 -5.51 14.02
CA CYS A 164 -16.80 -5.83 13.75
C CYS A 164 -17.72 -5.34 14.88
N LEU A 165 -17.36 -5.59 16.14
CA LEU A 165 -18.13 -5.20 17.32
C LEU A 165 -18.26 -3.68 17.42
N PHE A 166 -17.16 -2.92 17.37
CA PHE A 166 -17.24 -1.46 17.34
C PHE A 166 -17.96 -0.95 16.10
N GLY A 167 -17.80 -1.61 14.95
CA GLY A 167 -18.49 -1.30 13.72
C GLY A 167 -20.01 -1.51 13.79
N LEU A 168 -20.48 -2.55 14.49
CA LEU A 168 -21.89 -2.88 14.71
C LEU A 168 -22.52 -2.00 15.78
N ILE A 169 -21.84 -1.78 16.90
CA ILE A 169 -22.27 -0.86 17.95
C ILE A 169 -22.45 0.55 17.38
N ASN A 170 -21.47 1.02 16.60
CA ASN A 170 -21.55 2.32 15.95
C ASN A 170 -22.63 2.36 14.85
N ARG A 171 -23.06 1.21 14.29
CA ARG A 171 -24.21 1.13 13.37
C ARG A 171 -25.53 1.22 14.13
N ASN A 172 -25.70 0.42 15.18
CA ASN A 172 -26.92 0.34 15.97
C ASN A 172 -27.21 1.67 16.69
N MET A 173 -26.20 2.27 17.31
CA MET A 173 -26.34 3.58 17.96
C MET A 173 -26.61 4.72 16.97
N ASN A 174 -26.17 4.59 15.71
CA ASN A 174 -26.49 5.54 14.65
C ASN A 174 -27.89 5.31 14.05
N LEU A 175 -28.49 4.13 14.25
CA LEU A 175 -29.90 3.89 13.94
C LEU A 175 -30.77 4.51 15.04
N GLU A 176 -30.38 4.40 16.31
CA GLU A 176 -31.05 5.04 17.45
C GLU A 176 -30.87 6.57 17.47
N SER A 177 -29.68 7.10 17.14
CA SER A 177 -29.41 8.55 17.15
C SER A 177 -30.04 9.31 15.98
N ARG A 178 -30.67 8.63 15.01
CA ARG A 178 -31.55 9.30 14.02
C ARG A 178 -32.75 9.97 14.70
N SER A 179 -33.02 9.68 15.98
CA SER A 179 -34.00 10.38 16.81
C SER A 179 -33.49 11.70 17.43
N PHE A 180 -32.18 12.00 17.45
CA PHE A 180 -31.67 13.22 18.09
C PHE A 180 -30.50 13.92 17.37
N ASN A 181 -30.81 15.14 16.91
CA ASN A 181 -29.95 16.33 16.81
C ASN A 181 -28.55 16.24 16.17
N ARG A 182 -28.43 15.74 14.93
CA ARG A 182 -27.29 16.10 14.06
C ARG A 182 -27.70 16.29 12.61
N SER A 183 -27.02 17.22 11.91
CA SER A 183 -27.32 17.49 10.51
C SER A 183 -27.05 16.27 9.64
N GLU A 184 -28.00 15.96 8.77
CA GLU A 184 -28.03 14.78 7.91
C GLU A 184 -26.75 14.66 7.04
N ASN A 185 -26.23 15.80 6.59
CA ASN A 185 -24.97 15.90 5.84
C ASN A 185 -23.75 15.40 6.61
N THR A 186 -23.66 15.67 7.92
CA THR A 186 -22.53 15.24 8.75
C THR A 186 -22.54 13.73 8.95
N ILE A 187 -23.72 13.15 9.16
CA ILE A 187 -23.91 11.70 9.29
C ILE A 187 -23.59 10.97 7.98
N ASN A 188 -23.97 11.56 6.84
CA ASN A 188 -23.76 10.96 5.53
C ASN A 188 -22.26 10.94 5.13
N LEU A 189 -21.53 12.04 5.35
CA LEU A 189 -20.07 12.08 5.18
C LEU A 189 -19.36 11.06 6.09
N GLN A 190 -19.84 10.97 7.33
CA GLN A 190 -19.31 10.04 8.32
C GLN A 190 -19.54 8.57 7.96
N ARG A 191 -20.70 8.22 7.40
CA ARG A 191 -21.03 6.87 6.93
C ARG A 191 -20.18 6.46 5.73
N LYS A 192 -20.00 7.37 4.77
CA LYS A 192 -19.15 7.16 3.58
C LYS A 192 -17.69 6.89 3.97
N PHE A 193 -17.15 7.68 4.90
CA PHE A 193 -15.79 7.45 5.42
C PHE A 193 -15.63 6.10 6.13
N LEU A 194 -16.62 5.68 6.94
CA LEU A 194 -16.60 4.40 7.64
C LEU A 194 -16.66 3.20 6.69
N ASN A 195 -17.46 3.31 5.63
CA ASN A 195 -17.55 2.28 4.59
C ASN A 195 -16.27 2.19 3.77
N ALA A 196 -15.62 3.32 3.48
CA ALA A 196 -14.33 3.35 2.79
C ALA A 196 -13.23 2.64 3.60
N ILE A 197 -13.13 2.92 4.91
CA ILE A 197 -12.15 2.26 5.79
C ILE A 197 -12.43 0.75 5.88
N LYS A 198 -13.69 0.34 6.08
CA LYS A 198 -14.06 -1.08 6.14
C LYS A 198 -13.66 -1.81 4.85
N ALA A 199 -13.86 -1.18 3.70
CA ALA A 199 -13.46 -1.74 2.41
C ALA A 199 -11.94 -1.85 2.26
N GLN A 200 -11.17 -0.86 2.73
CA GLN A 200 -9.71 -0.88 2.70
C GLN A 200 -9.11 -1.98 3.59
N ILE A 201 -9.72 -2.27 4.75
CA ILE A 201 -9.25 -3.29 5.71
C ILE A 201 -9.51 -4.72 5.21
N SER A 202 -10.68 -4.95 4.60
CA SER A 202 -11.00 -6.24 3.98
C SER A 202 -10.00 -6.60 2.88
N LEU A 203 -9.45 -5.59 2.18
CA LEU A 203 -8.44 -5.78 1.13
C LEU A 203 -7.07 -6.15 1.72
N SER A 204 -6.63 -5.49 2.80
CA SER A 204 -5.32 -5.71 3.43
C SER A 204 -5.18 -7.08 4.11
N ASN A 205 -6.27 -7.64 4.65
CA ASN A 205 -6.24 -8.93 5.36
C ASN A 205 -6.25 -10.14 4.41
N ILE A 206 -6.68 -9.97 3.15
CA ILE A 206 -6.67 -11.04 2.14
C ILE A 206 -5.28 -11.19 1.51
N ILE A 207 -4.53 -10.09 1.40
CA ILE A 207 -3.19 -10.03 0.77
C ILE A 207 -2.17 -10.92 1.48
N ASN A 208 -2.27 -11.10 2.80
CA ASN A 208 -1.31 -11.88 3.58
C ASN A 208 -1.51 -13.40 3.48
N MET A 209 -2.54 -13.91 2.77
CA MET A 209 -2.95 -15.31 2.93
C MET A 209 -2.40 -16.30 1.89
N PHE A 210 -1.86 -15.92 0.72
CA PHE A 210 -1.51 -16.94 -0.32
C PHE A 210 -0.46 -16.52 -1.35
N LEU A 211 0.82 -16.41 -1.00
CA LEU A 211 1.88 -16.08 -1.97
C LEU A 211 3.06 -17.08 -1.92
N GLU A 212 2.88 -18.24 -2.56
CA GLU A 212 3.98 -19.20 -2.77
C GLU A 212 4.15 -19.71 -4.20
N SER A 213 3.14 -19.57 -5.06
CA SER A 213 3.25 -19.95 -6.47
C SER A 213 2.81 -18.79 -7.39
N PRO A 214 3.35 -18.70 -8.62
CA PRO A 214 2.84 -17.79 -9.65
C PRO A 214 1.31 -17.86 -9.80
N GLU A 215 0.73 -19.06 -9.63
CA GLU A 215 -0.70 -19.30 -9.70
C GLU A 215 -1.47 -18.74 -8.51
N SER A 216 -0.96 -18.92 -7.28
CA SER A 216 -1.55 -18.35 -6.06
C SER A 216 -1.42 -16.82 -6.02
N TYR A 217 -0.30 -16.27 -6.53
CA TYR A 217 -0.10 -14.82 -6.71
C TYR A 217 -1.14 -14.24 -7.67
N LYS A 218 -1.29 -14.86 -8.85
CA LYS A 218 -2.30 -14.48 -9.84
C LYS A 218 -3.73 -14.58 -9.28
N PHE A 219 -4.05 -15.67 -8.60
CA PHE A 219 -5.38 -15.87 -8.00
C PHE A 219 -5.71 -14.78 -6.97
N THR A 220 -4.76 -14.47 -6.08
CA THR A 220 -4.92 -13.43 -5.06
C THR A 220 -5.18 -12.06 -5.70
N LEU A 221 -4.40 -11.69 -6.72
CA LEU A 221 -4.57 -10.43 -7.43
C LEU A 221 -5.92 -10.35 -8.18
N HIS A 222 -6.36 -11.44 -8.81
CA HIS A 222 -7.69 -11.50 -9.41
C HIS A 222 -8.80 -11.35 -8.37
N ALA A 223 -8.70 -12.02 -7.22
CA ALA A 223 -9.68 -11.94 -6.14
C ALA A 223 -9.78 -10.51 -5.57
N ILE A 224 -8.63 -9.85 -5.35
CA ILE A 224 -8.57 -8.44 -4.94
C ILE A 224 -9.30 -7.56 -5.96
N THR A 225 -9.08 -7.79 -7.25
CA THR A 225 -9.69 -6.98 -8.31
C THR A 225 -11.19 -7.21 -8.42
N ALA A 226 -11.65 -8.45 -8.24
CA ALA A 226 -13.08 -8.77 -8.22
C ALA A 226 -13.81 -8.01 -7.10
N ILE A 227 -13.16 -7.84 -5.95
CA ILE A 227 -13.69 -7.06 -4.81
C ILE A 227 -13.54 -5.55 -5.04
N ALA A 228 -12.41 -5.10 -5.59
CA ALA A 228 -12.12 -3.69 -5.81
C ALA A 228 -12.96 -3.07 -6.93
N SER A 229 -13.30 -3.83 -7.98
CA SER A 229 -14.03 -3.33 -9.16
C SER A 229 -15.40 -2.69 -8.84
N PRO A 230 -16.27 -3.31 -8.01
CA PRO A 230 -17.49 -2.64 -7.53
C PRO A 230 -17.22 -1.32 -6.79
N LEU A 231 -16.14 -1.23 -6.01
CA LEU A 231 -15.75 -0.02 -5.29
C LEU A 231 -15.24 1.07 -6.25
N HIS A 232 -14.52 0.68 -7.29
CA HIS A 232 -14.07 1.58 -8.34
C HIS A 232 -15.25 2.23 -9.07
N VAL A 233 -16.26 1.42 -9.46
CA VAL A 233 -17.51 1.91 -10.08
C VAL A 233 -18.25 2.84 -9.13
N LEU A 234 -18.37 2.48 -7.85
CA LEU A 234 -18.96 3.35 -6.83
C LEU A 234 -18.16 4.67 -6.70
N GLY A 235 -16.84 4.62 -6.76
CA GLY A 235 -15.96 5.78 -6.75
C GLY A 235 -16.22 6.72 -7.93
N ILE A 236 -16.31 6.19 -9.15
CA ILE A 236 -16.68 6.95 -10.35
C ILE A 236 -18.05 7.61 -10.16
N TYR A 237 -19.05 6.85 -9.71
CA TYR A 237 -20.38 7.39 -9.42
C TYR A 237 -20.35 8.52 -8.39
N CYS A 238 -19.59 8.36 -7.30
CA CYS A 238 -19.44 9.40 -6.29
C CYS A 238 -18.80 10.67 -6.88
N ILE A 239 -17.75 10.53 -7.70
CA ILE A 239 -17.09 11.68 -8.32
C ILE A 239 -18.04 12.38 -9.30
N LEU A 240 -18.72 11.63 -10.17
CA LEU A 240 -19.59 12.20 -11.19
C LEU A 240 -20.88 12.80 -10.64
N SER A 241 -21.52 12.10 -9.70
CA SER A 241 -22.89 12.40 -9.26
C SER A 241 -22.95 13.08 -7.89
N LEU A 242 -21.92 12.93 -7.04
CA LEU A 242 -21.93 13.44 -5.66
C LEU A 242 -20.92 14.56 -5.38
N THR A 243 -20.05 14.91 -6.33
CA THR A 243 -19.16 16.07 -6.20
C THR A 243 -19.98 17.37 -6.20
N PRO A 244 -19.88 18.24 -5.17
CA PRO A 244 -20.63 19.49 -5.11
C PRO A 244 -20.37 20.40 -6.32
N LYS A 245 -21.40 21.11 -6.80
CA LYS A 245 -21.31 22.03 -7.96
C LYS A 245 -20.15 23.04 -7.84
N ASN A 246 -19.87 23.49 -6.61
CA ASN A 246 -18.83 24.47 -6.29
C ASN A 246 -17.39 23.94 -6.46
N MET A 247 -17.23 22.62 -6.66
CA MET A 247 -15.94 21.94 -6.91
C MET A 247 -15.80 21.45 -8.36
N GLY A 248 -16.60 22.00 -9.29
CA GLY A 248 -16.64 21.56 -10.70
C GLY A 248 -15.27 21.53 -11.39
N SER A 249 -14.37 22.46 -11.06
CA SER A 249 -13.01 22.48 -11.62
C SER A 249 -12.08 21.41 -11.05
N ALA A 250 -12.33 20.89 -9.84
CA ALA A 250 -11.54 19.80 -9.23
C ALA A 250 -12.09 18.42 -9.60
N LYS A 251 -13.39 18.34 -9.92
CA LYS A 251 -14.11 17.12 -10.31
C LYS A 251 -13.38 16.32 -11.40
N TRP A 252 -12.97 17.00 -12.47
CA TRP A 252 -12.34 16.34 -13.62
C TRP A 252 -10.92 15.83 -13.31
N TYR A 253 -10.18 16.53 -12.45
CA TYR A 253 -8.85 16.08 -12.02
C TYR A 253 -8.93 14.90 -11.05
N LEU A 254 -9.94 14.89 -10.16
CA LEU A 254 -10.23 13.75 -9.30
C LEU A 254 -10.70 12.53 -10.11
N LEU A 255 -11.52 12.74 -11.14
CA LEU A 255 -11.92 11.68 -12.05
C LEU A 255 -10.74 11.12 -12.82
N ASN A 256 -9.88 11.99 -13.35
CA ASN A 256 -8.67 11.60 -14.07
C ASN A 256 -7.73 10.74 -13.20
N LEU A 257 -7.48 11.15 -11.96
CA LEU A 257 -6.72 10.34 -11.00
C LEU A 257 -7.41 9.00 -10.76
N HIS A 258 -8.71 9.00 -10.44
CA HIS A 258 -9.43 7.77 -10.10
C HIS A 258 -9.47 6.77 -11.26
N VAL A 259 -9.72 7.24 -12.49
CA VAL A 259 -9.68 6.41 -13.70
C VAL A 259 -8.26 5.89 -13.96
N SER A 260 -7.23 6.74 -13.80
CA SER A 260 -5.84 6.30 -13.95
C SER A 260 -5.47 5.21 -12.94
N CYS A 261 -5.92 5.33 -11.69
CA CYS A 261 -5.73 4.31 -10.66
C CYS A 261 -6.46 3.00 -11.03
N ILE A 262 -7.71 3.06 -11.51
CA ILE A 262 -8.44 1.85 -11.96
C ILE A 262 -7.70 1.15 -13.09
N LEU A 263 -7.26 1.91 -14.09
CA LEU A 263 -6.55 1.36 -15.24
C LEU A 263 -5.21 0.75 -14.83
N LEU A 264 -4.48 1.38 -13.90
CA LEU A 264 -3.26 0.81 -13.34
C LEU A 264 -3.55 -0.45 -12.53
N ASP A 265 -4.56 -0.43 -11.65
CA ASP A 265 -4.97 -1.57 -10.83
C ASP A 265 -5.29 -2.76 -11.73
N TRP A 266 -6.24 -2.62 -12.67
CA TRP A 266 -6.54 -3.67 -13.64
C TRP A 266 -5.32 -4.09 -14.46
N GLY A 267 -4.47 -3.12 -14.82
CA GLY A 267 -3.20 -3.33 -15.51
C GLY A 267 -2.27 -4.31 -14.78
N ILE A 268 -2.09 -4.12 -13.47
CA ILE A 268 -1.16 -4.92 -12.65
C ILE A 268 -1.80 -6.16 -12.04
N THR A 269 -3.11 -6.19 -11.82
CA THR A 269 -3.74 -7.28 -11.08
C THR A 269 -4.48 -8.28 -11.95
N VAL A 270 -4.85 -7.92 -13.19
CA VAL A 270 -5.62 -8.77 -14.11
C VAL A 270 -4.95 -8.90 -15.48
N LEU A 271 -4.57 -7.77 -16.08
CA LEU A 271 -4.13 -7.73 -17.47
C LEU A 271 -2.70 -8.23 -17.64
N SER A 272 -1.75 -7.68 -16.90
CA SER A 272 -0.33 -8.03 -17.01
C SER A 272 0.11 -8.99 -15.91
N VAL A 273 -0.34 -8.78 -14.66
CA VAL A 273 0.07 -9.58 -13.48
C VAL A 273 1.59 -9.79 -13.47
N PRO A 274 2.38 -8.69 -13.33
CA PRO A 274 3.82 -8.75 -13.50
C PRO A 274 4.47 -9.52 -12.35
N TYR A 275 5.14 -10.63 -12.67
CA TYR A 275 5.97 -11.37 -11.74
C TYR A 275 7.43 -10.89 -11.89
N LEU A 276 7.92 -10.13 -10.92
CA LEU A 276 9.25 -9.50 -10.95
C LEU A 276 10.30 -10.39 -10.27
N ILE A 277 11.48 -10.52 -10.90
CA ILE A 277 12.59 -11.35 -10.43
C ILE A 277 13.75 -10.44 -10.04
N LEU A 278 13.77 -9.97 -8.79
CA LEU A 278 14.84 -9.10 -8.27
C LEU A 278 16.06 -9.94 -7.79
N PRO A 279 17.29 -9.40 -7.84
CA PRO A 279 17.68 -8.03 -8.19
C PRO A 279 17.81 -7.77 -9.70
N VAL A 280 17.64 -8.80 -10.53
CA VAL A 280 17.64 -8.65 -11.98
C VAL A 280 16.45 -7.76 -12.40
N TRP A 281 16.64 -6.86 -13.36
CA TRP A 281 15.52 -6.07 -13.88
C TRP A 281 14.80 -6.90 -14.95
N GLY A 282 14.16 -7.98 -14.50
CA GLY A 282 13.49 -8.93 -15.37
C GLY A 282 12.32 -9.62 -14.68
N GLY A 283 11.55 -10.36 -15.46
CA GLY A 283 10.31 -10.97 -15.00
C GLY A 283 9.48 -11.50 -16.14
N TYR A 284 8.26 -11.93 -15.84
CA TYR A 284 7.29 -12.33 -16.84
C TYR A 284 5.86 -11.98 -16.40
N PRO A 285 4.94 -11.71 -17.33
CA PRO A 285 3.55 -11.48 -17.00
C PRO A 285 2.80 -12.81 -16.79
N LEU A 286 1.81 -12.80 -15.90
CA LEU A 286 0.91 -13.93 -15.62
C LEU A 286 -0.56 -13.63 -16.02
N GLY A 287 -0.81 -12.44 -16.57
CA GLY A 287 -2.15 -11.92 -16.82
C GLY A 287 -2.74 -12.30 -18.17
N ILE A 288 -3.97 -11.83 -18.39
CA ILE A 288 -4.78 -12.11 -19.59
C ILE A 288 -4.07 -11.69 -20.88
N LEU A 289 -3.35 -10.56 -20.88
CA LEU A 289 -2.68 -10.04 -22.07
C LEU A 289 -1.65 -11.02 -22.64
N ARG A 290 -0.93 -11.74 -21.77
CA ARG A 290 0.01 -12.78 -22.19
C ARG A 290 -0.72 -14.02 -22.69
N TYR A 291 -1.58 -14.61 -21.85
CA TYR A 291 -2.11 -15.95 -22.09
C TYR A 291 -3.22 -16.01 -23.14
N TRP A 292 -4.03 -14.95 -23.27
CA TRP A 292 -5.19 -14.94 -24.17
C TRP A 292 -4.92 -14.20 -25.48
N PHE A 293 -4.09 -13.16 -25.42
CA PHE A 293 -3.84 -12.27 -26.56
C PHE A 293 -2.40 -12.33 -27.07
N GLY A 294 -1.49 -13.06 -26.41
CA GLY A 294 -0.10 -13.18 -26.85
C GLY A 294 0.66 -11.86 -26.88
N VAL A 295 0.25 -10.85 -26.10
CA VAL A 295 0.86 -9.52 -26.13
C VAL A 295 2.32 -9.60 -25.67
N PRO A 296 3.29 -9.03 -26.40
CA PRO A 296 4.71 -9.09 -26.03
C PRO A 296 5.00 -8.52 -24.64
N VAL A 297 5.90 -9.15 -23.88
CA VAL A 297 6.25 -8.74 -22.50
C VAL A 297 6.74 -7.29 -22.44
N LEU A 298 7.55 -6.88 -23.42
CA LEU A 298 8.04 -5.50 -23.52
C LEU A 298 6.90 -4.47 -23.61
N VAL A 299 5.85 -4.77 -24.39
CA VAL A 299 4.69 -3.88 -24.54
C VAL A 299 3.92 -3.80 -23.23
N GLN A 300 3.75 -4.92 -22.52
CA GLN A 300 3.08 -4.95 -21.21
C GLN A 300 3.88 -4.13 -20.17
N ILE A 301 5.20 -4.31 -20.11
CA ILE A 301 6.10 -3.51 -19.25
C ILE A 301 5.95 -2.02 -19.57
N TYR A 302 5.99 -1.67 -20.86
CA TYR A 302 5.88 -0.29 -21.30
C TYR A 302 4.57 0.37 -20.86
N VAL A 303 3.45 -0.31 -21.09
CA VAL A 303 2.12 0.19 -20.72
C VAL A 303 1.99 0.33 -19.20
N VAL A 304 2.33 -0.71 -18.42
CA VAL A 304 2.21 -0.68 -16.96
C VAL A 304 3.10 0.41 -16.34
N ALA A 305 4.36 0.48 -16.75
CA ALA A 305 5.29 1.49 -16.25
C ALA A 305 4.82 2.92 -16.60
N THR A 306 4.35 3.15 -17.83
CA THR A 306 3.75 4.44 -18.22
C THR A 306 2.55 4.79 -17.34
N MET A 307 1.67 3.82 -17.06
CA MET A 307 0.48 4.03 -16.23
C MET A 307 0.81 4.42 -14.78
N ILE A 308 1.90 3.89 -14.20
CA ILE A 308 2.38 4.32 -12.87
C ILE A 308 2.67 5.83 -12.88
N PHE A 309 3.41 6.32 -13.87
CA PHE A 309 3.73 7.75 -13.97
C PHE A 309 2.51 8.61 -14.33
N VAL A 310 1.57 8.11 -15.12
CA VAL A 310 0.29 8.77 -15.41
C VAL A 310 -0.54 8.98 -14.13
N VAL A 311 -0.56 8.01 -13.22
CA VAL A 311 -1.18 8.17 -11.90
C VAL A 311 -0.50 9.27 -11.10
N VAL A 312 0.84 9.26 -11.04
CA VAL A 312 1.60 10.30 -10.33
C VAL A 312 1.41 11.68 -10.95
N THR A 313 1.35 11.80 -12.27
CA THR A 313 0.99 13.04 -12.97
C THR A 313 -0.40 13.51 -12.58
N SER A 314 -1.37 12.60 -12.52
CA SER A 314 -2.72 12.94 -12.10
C SER A 314 -2.77 13.51 -10.67
N ILE A 315 -1.91 13.03 -9.77
CA ILE A 315 -1.71 13.59 -8.42
C ILE A 315 -1.14 15.01 -8.50
N VAL A 316 -0.04 15.21 -9.25
CA VAL A 316 0.57 16.54 -9.46
C VAL A 316 -0.49 17.53 -9.96
N LEU A 317 -1.31 17.11 -10.93
CA LEU A 317 -2.34 17.96 -11.53
C LEU A 317 -3.48 18.32 -10.57
N ILE A 318 -3.77 17.51 -9.54
CA ILE A 318 -4.72 17.90 -8.49
C ILE A 318 -4.18 19.09 -7.69
N PHE A 319 -2.92 19.02 -7.26
CA PHE A 319 -2.28 20.11 -6.51
C PHE A 319 -2.08 21.34 -7.37
N GLU A 320 -1.61 21.16 -8.60
CA GLU A 320 -1.44 22.24 -9.58
C GLU A 320 -2.78 22.92 -9.89
N ASN A 321 -3.84 22.16 -10.17
CA ASN A 321 -5.16 22.74 -10.45
C ASN A 321 -5.63 23.57 -9.26
N ARG A 322 -5.46 23.05 -8.04
CA ARG A 322 -5.87 23.78 -6.85
C ARG A 322 -5.05 25.06 -6.63
N PHE A 323 -3.73 25.01 -6.85
CA PHE A 323 -2.87 26.19 -6.85
C PHE A 323 -3.35 27.22 -7.87
N TYR A 324 -3.62 26.79 -9.11
CA TYR A 324 -4.09 27.65 -10.18
C TYR A 324 -5.41 28.34 -9.84
N GLN A 325 -6.42 27.58 -9.40
CA GLN A 325 -7.75 28.13 -9.09
C GLN A 325 -7.71 29.16 -7.96
N LEU A 326 -6.85 28.94 -6.94
CA LEU A 326 -6.80 29.80 -5.76
C LEU A 326 -5.86 31.00 -5.92
N TYR A 327 -4.76 30.85 -6.66
CA TYR A 327 -3.65 31.80 -6.60
C TYR A 327 -3.09 32.24 -7.96
N ALA A 328 -3.32 31.47 -9.03
CA ALA A 328 -2.58 31.66 -10.29
C ALA A 328 -3.47 31.90 -11.53
N ARG A 329 -4.78 32.10 -11.36
CA ARG A 329 -5.71 32.41 -12.48
C ARG A 329 -5.30 33.66 -13.28
N ASN A 330 -4.80 34.68 -12.59
CA ASN A 330 -4.43 35.97 -13.18
C ASN A 330 -2.91 36.14 -13.32
N SER A 331 -2.14 35.05 -13.29
CA SER A 331 -0.67 35.10 -13.44
C SER A 331 -0.23 34.49 -14.77
N LEU A 332 1.07 34.61 -15.08
CA LEU A 332 1.71 33.94 -16.22
C LEU A 332 1.45 32.42 -16.25
N TRP A 333 1.17 31.82 -15.10
CA TRP A 333 0.87 30.39 -14.99
C TRP A 333 -0.36 29.97 -15.81
N ARG A 334 -1.31 30.88 -16.08
CA ARG A 334 -2.45 30.62 -16.98
C ARG A 334 -2.00 30.14 -18.36
N TYR A 335 -0.92 30.70 -18.91
CA TYR A 335 -0.41 30.35 -20.23
C TYR A 335 0.54 29.14 -20.17
N LEU A 336 1.29 29.00 -19.08
CA LEU A 336 2.23 27.88 -18.87
C LEU A 336 1.55 26.57 -18.47
N ARG A 337 0.33 26.62 -17.95
CA ARG A 337 -0.43 25.45 -17.48
C ARG A 337 -0.56 24.36 -18.55
N MET A 338 -0.99 24.73 -19.76
CA MET A 338 -1.23 23.74 -20.83
C MET A 338 0.08 23.11 -21.32
N PRO A 339 1.16 23.88 -21.63
CA PRO A 339 2.48 23.32 -21.88
C PRO A 339 2.97 22.40 -20.76
N PHE A 340 2.81 22.82 -19.50
CA PHE A 340 3.21 22.02 -18.33
C PHE A 340 2.51 20.65 -18.29
N ILE A 341 1.19 20.61 -18.54
CA ILE A 341 0.41 19.37 -18.59
C ILE A 341 0.86 18.49 -19.75
N ILE A 342 1.00 19.07 -20.96
CA ILE A 342 1.39 18.34 -22.18
C ILE A 342 2.78 17.74 -22.01
N ILE A 343 3.75 18.51 -21.51
CA ILE A 343 5.12 18.04 -21.28
C ILE A 343 5.12 16.91 -20.25
N ASN A 344 4.32 17.01 -19.19
CA ASN A 344 4.26 15.96 -18.17
C ASN A 344 3.76 14.63 -18.74
N TYR A 345 2.66 14.64 -19.48
CA TYR A 345 2.15 13.42 -20.12
C TYR A 345 3.05 12.91 -21.24
N PHE A 346 3.66 13.80 -22.02
CA PHE A 346 4.64 13.42 -23.03
C PHE A 346 5.82 12.67 -22.39
N LEU A 347 6.39 13.21 -21.32
CA LEU A 347 7.48 12.56 -20.59
C LEU A 347 7.05 11.23 -19.97
N ASP A 348 5.82 11.13 -19.44
CA ASP A 348 5.31 9.85 -18.89
C ASP A 348 5.35 8.74 -19.94
N VAL A 349 5.07 9.07 -21.20
CA VAL A 349 5.09 8.12 -22.32
C VAL A 349 6.53 7.89 -22.82
N THR A 350 7.35 8.94 -22.92
CA THR A 350 8.66 8.82 -23.60
C THR A 350 9.83 8.42 -22.71
N HIS A 351 9.76 8.62 -21.39
CA HIS A 351 10.91 8.39 -20.49
C HIS A 351 11.42 6.95 -20.51
N LEU A 352 10.57 5.99 -20.89
CA LEU A 352 10.89 4.57 -20.95
C LEU A 352 11.47 4.12 -22.30
N LEU A 353 11.31 4.92 -23.36
CA LEU A 353 11.77 4.56 -24.71
C LEU A 353 13.26 4.20 -24.77
N PRO A 354 14.19 4.88 -24.06
CA PRO A 354 15.59 4.46 -24.04
C PRO A 354 15.77 3.02 -23.55
N ALA A 355 15.03 2.59 -22.53
CA ALA A 355 15.09 1.20 -22.06
C ALA A 355 14.54 0.22 -23.10
N CYS A 356 13.50 0.60 -23.84
CA CYS A 356 12.94 -0.21 -24.91
C CYS A 356 13.89 -0.37 -26.10
N PHE A 357 14.75 0.62 -26.38
CA PHE A 357 15.75 0.54 -27.46
C PHE A 357 17.06 -0.11 -27.04
N MET A 358 17.33 -0.21 -25.73
CA MET A 358 18.57 -0.76 -25.17
C MET A 358 18.37 -2.15 -24.55
N ILE A 359 17.37 -2.89 -25.00
CA ILE A 359 17.11 -4.25 -24.52
C ILE A 359 18.33 -5.12 -24.83
N PRO A 360 18.91 -5.80 -23.84
CA PRO A 360 20.06 -6.67 -24.07
C PRO A 360 19.66 -7.91 -24.86
N ASP A 361 20.64 -8.54 -25.52
CA ASP A 361 20.47 -9.89 -26.06
C ASP A 361 19.98 -10.82 -24.95
N GLN A 362 18.82 -11.44 -25.15
CA GLN A 362 18.16 -12.19 -24.09
C GLN A 362 18.93 -13.46 -23.72
N GLY A 363 19.70 -14.07 -24.65
CA GLY A 363 20.53 -15.22 -24.34
C GLY A 363 21.61 -14.87 -23.33
N ILE A 364 22.37 -13.80 -23.61
CA ILE A 364 23.42 -13.30 -22.71
C ILE A 364 22.82 -12.77 -21.40
N ALA A 365 21.69 -12.06 -21.48
CA ALA A 365 21.06 -11.46 -20.31
C ALA A 365 20.46 -12.51 -19.37
N LEU A 366 19.91 -13.60 -19.90
CA LEU A 366 19.44 -14.74 -19.11
C LEU A 366 20.60 -15.50 -18.49
N GLU A 367 21.71 -15.72 -19.21
CA GLU A 367 22.91 -16.33 -18.64
C GLU A 367 23.44 -15.49 -17.47
N PHE A 368 23.48 -14.16 -17.62
CA PHE A 368 23.82 -13.25 -16.53
C PHE A 368 22.82 -13.34 -15.37
N ALA A 369 21.51 -13.37 -15.66
CA ALA A 369 20.46 -13.49 -14.66
C ALA A 369 20.56 -14.80 -13.87
N TYR A 370 20.85 -15.91 -14.54
CA TYR A 370 21.06 -17.21 -13.91
C TYR A 370 22.39 -17.28 -13.15
N LYS A 371 23.43 -16.57 -13.56
CA LYS A 371 24.64 -16.44 -12.73
C LYS A 371 24.40 -15.59 -11.48
N LEU A 372 23.58 -14.55 -11.58
CA LEU A 372 23.26 -13.66 -10.47
C LEU A 372 22.23 -14.27 -9.49
N ILE A 373 21.34 -15.12 -10.02
CA ILE A 373 20.33 -15.86 -9.28
C ILE A 373 20.38 -17.34 -9.74
N PRO A 374 21.40 -18.10 -9.32
CA PRO A 374 21.57 -19.51 -9.72
C PRO A 374 20.33 -20.37 -9.36
N ASN A 375 19.64 -19.90 -8.33
CA ASN A 375 18.54 -20.51 -7.62
C ASN A 375 17.15 -20.47 -8.24
N LEU A 376 17.01 -19.95 -9.44
CA LEU A 376 15.68 -19.74 -9.98
C LEU A 376 14.93 -21.07 -10.12
N SER A 377 13.68 -21.14 -9.64
CA SER A 377 12.92 -22.39 -9.70
C SER A 377 12.73 -22.85 -11.15
N GLU A 378 12.71 -24.15 -11.40
CA GLU A 378 12.51 -24.70 -12.75
C GLU A 378 11.17 -24.26 -13.35
N GLN A 379 10.13 -24.08 -12.52
CA GLN A 379 8.86 -23.48 -12.95
C GLN A 379 9.05 -22.04 -13.46
N THR A 380 9.87 -21.24 -12.78
CA THR A 380 10.17 -19.84 -13.18
C THR A 380 11.09 -19.80 -14.40
N LYS A 381 12.03 -20.74 -14.55
CA LYS A 381 12.91 -20.87 -15.72
C LYS A 381 12.17 -21.38 -16.96
N ALA A 382 11.17 -22.24 -16.77
CA ALA A 382 10.29 -22.71 -17.84
C ALA A 382 9.40 -21.58 -18.39
N GLU A 383 9.13 -20.56 -17.58
CA GLU A 383 8.51 -19.33 -18.04
C GLU A 383 9.49 -18.48 -18.86
N GLN A 384 9.01 -17.83 -19.92
CA GLN A 384 9.83 -16.97 -20.77
C GLN A 384 10.19 -15.67 -20.03
N ILE A 385 11.20 -15.74 -19.16
CA ILE A 385 11.73 -14.59 -18.43
C ILE A 385 12.25 -13.56 -19.43
N PHE A 386 11.82 -12.33 -19.26
CA PHE A 386 12.27 -11.20 -20.04
C PHE A 386 13.16 -10.30 -19.20
N ILE A 387 14.39 -10.06 -19.64
CA ILE A 387 15.33 -9.17 -18.98
C ILE A 387 15.26 -7.80 -19.65
N LEU A 388 14.76 -6.80 -18.93
CA LEU A 388 14.64 -5.42 -19.41
C LEU A 388 16.00 -4.72 -19.46
N SER A 389 16.86 -4.93 -18.45
CA SER A 389 18.22 -4.39 -18.44
C SER A 389 19.15 -5.13 -17.49
N THR A 390 20.39 -5.32 -17.92
CA THR A 390 21.53 -5.72 -17.07
C THR A 390 22.38 -4.51 -16.64
N ASP A 391 22.20 -3.36 -17.28
CA ASP A 391 22.95 -2.13 -17.05
C ASP A 391 22.17 -1.16 -16.15
N PHE A 392 22.84 -0.66 -15.11
CA PHE A 392 22.28 0.33 -14.20
C PHE A 392 21.91 1.65 -14.89
N ARG A 393 22.61 2.02 -15.97
CA ARG A 393 22.37 3.29 -16.71
C ARG A 393 20.95 3.39 -17.25
N VAL A 394 20.32 2.26 -17.59
CA VAL A 394 18.93 2.20 -18.06
C VAL A 394 17.92 2.59 -16.97
N LYS A 395 18.31 2.52 -15.69
CA LYS A 395 17.49 2.93 -14.55
C LYS A 395 17.51 4.45 -14.31
N ILE A 396 18.50 5.16 -14.84
CA ILE A 396 18.68 6.61 -14.60
C ILE A 396 17.45 7.41 -15.05
N PRO A 397 16.90 7.23 -16.27
CA PRO A 397 15.70 7.96 -16.69
C PRO A 397 14.50 7.73 -15.77
N PHE A 398 14.29 6.49 -15.29
CA PHE A 398 13.24 6.16 -14.32
C PHE A 398 13.42 6.91 -13.00
N ILE A 399 14.63 6.88 -12.44
CA ILE A 399 14.94 7.55 -11.16
C ILE A 399 14.76 9.06 -11.30
N LEU A 400 15.29 9.65 -12.37
CA LEU A 400 15.16 11.08 -12.64
C LEU A 400 13.70 11.49 -12.83
N MET A 401 12.90 10.67 -13.51
CA MET A 401 11.46 10.90 -13.66
C MET A 401 10.73 10.85 -12.32
N GLY A 402 11.01 9.84 -11.49
CA GLY A 402 10.46 9.75 -10.13
C GLY A 402 10.81 10.97 -9.28
N LEU A 403 12.08 11.36 -9.25
CA LEU A 403 12.56 12.56 -8.54
C LEU A 403 11.87 13.84 -9.05
N LYS A 404 11.76 14.01 -10.37
CA LYS A 404 11.05 15.14 -10.98
C LYS A 404 9.61 15.21 -10.48
N LYS A 405 8.87 14.10 -10.48
CA LYS A 405 7.48 14.08 -10.02
C LYS A 405 7.34 14.41 -8.53
N CYS A 406 8.25 13.92 -7.70
CA CYS A 406 8.32 14.30 -6.28
C CYS A 406 8.53 15.80 -6.14
N VAL A 407 9.51 16.36 -6.85
CA VAL A 407 9.81 17.82 -6.83
C VAL A 407 8.60 18.63 -7.26
N GLU A 408 7.93 18.28 -8.36
CA GLU A 408 6.72 18.98 -8.83
C GLU A 408 5.60 18.94 -7.79
N THR A 409 5.34 17.78 -7.21
CA THR A 409 4.32 17.60 -6.17
C THR A 409 4.60 18.49 -4.96
N TYR A 410 5.82 18.42 -4.42
CA TYR A 410 6.22 19.22 -3.26
C TYR A 410 6.30 20.71 -3.57
N MET A 411 6.66 21.09 -4.80
CA MET A 411 6.65 22.47 -5.25
C MET A 411 5.25 23.07 -5.20
N PHE A 412 4.24 22.42 -5.78
CA PHE A 412 2.85 22.92 -5.70
C PHE A 412 2.30 22.91 -4.28
N ILE A 413 2.63 21.88 -3.48
CA ILE A 413 2.29 21.85 -2.06
C ILE A 413 2.91 23.05 -1.31
N GLY A 414 4.18 23.35 -1.58
CA GLY A 414 4.93 24.46 -1.00
C GLY A 414 4.36 25.81 -1.41
N LEU A 415 4.08 26.02 -2.69
CA LEU A 415 3.47 27.23 -3.23
C LEU A 415 2.09 27.48 -2.62
N MET A 416 1.26 26.45 -2.49
CA MET A 416 -0.04 26.54 -1.82
C MET A 416 0.10 26.90 -0.34
N ASN A 417 1.01 26.25 0.40
CA ASN A 417 1.30 26.56 1.80
C ASN A 417 1.72 28.03 1.97
N ARG A 418 2.65 28.50 1.13
CA ARG A 418 3.16 29.87 1.16
C ARG A 418 2.04 30.89 0.90
N ASN A 419 1.26 30.71 -0.16
CA ASN A 419 0.21 31.65 -0.53
C ASN A 419 -0.96 31.66 0.47
N MET A 420 -1.34 30.51 1.03
CA MET A 420 -2.29 30.48 2.15
C MET A 420 -1.78 31.27 3.35
N ASN A 421 -0.49 31.17 3.69
CA ASN A 421 0.07 31.91 4.82
C ASN A 421 0.12 33.42 4.54
N LEU A 422 0.44 33.84 3.32
CA LEU A 422 0.39 35.25 2.92
C LEU A 422 -1.04 35.81 2.97
N GLU A 423 -2.02 35.10 2.42
CA GLU A 423 -3.43 35.54 2.48
C GLU A 423 -3.94 35.62 3.92
N SER A 424 -3.55 34.68 4.80
CA SER A 424 -3.94 34.72 6.22
C SER A 424 -3.43 35.93 6.97
N ARG A 425 -2.32 36.52 6.53
CA ARG A 425 -1.74 37.74 7.09
C ARG A 425 -2.35 39.01 6.51
N SER A 426 -2.92 38.93 5.30
CA SER A 426 -3.49 40.07 4.57
C SER A 426 -4.97 40.36 4.87
N PHE A 427 -5.63 39.56 5.73
CA PHE A 427 -7.08 39.60 6.00
C PHE A 427 -7.99 39.50 4.75
N ALA A 428 -7.46 39.10 3.60
CA ALA A 428 -8.18 39.11 2.31
C ALA A 428 -9.33 38.09 2.22
N LYS A 429 -9.39 37.09 3.12
CA LYS A 429 -10.46 36.09 3.21
C LYS A 429 -10.88 35.88 4.66
N SER A 430 -12.16 35.58 4.87
CA SER A 430 -12.67 35.28 6.21
C SER A 430 -11.93 34.11 6.85
N GLU A 431 -11.75 34.16 8.17
CA GLU A 431 -11.06 33.12 8.94
C GLU A 431 -11.72 31.74 8.79
N ASN A 432 -13.05 31.71 8.65
CA ASN A 432 -13.81 30.49 8.37
C ASN A 432 -13.49 29.88 7.00
N THR A 433 -13.41 30.72 5.96
CA THR A 433 -13.02 30.27 4.61
C THR A 433 -11.60 29.71 4.60
N MET A 434 -10.68 30.38 5.31
CA MET A 434 -9.29 29.96 5.47
C MET A 434 -9.17 28.61 6.20
N ASN A 435 -9.93 28.42 7.27
CA ASN A 435 -9.97 27.16 8.01
C ASN A 435 -10.52 26.00 7.17
N LEU A 436 -11.54 26.26 6.33
CA LEU A 436 -12.07 25.24 5.41
C LEU A 436 -11.02 24.83 4.37
N GLN A 437 -10.31 25.80 3.79
CA GLN A 437 -9.25 25.55 2.79
C GLN A 437 -8.10 24.73 3.39
N ARG A 438 -7.63 25.06 4.59
CA ARG A 438 -6.60 24.29 5.30
C ARG A 438 -7.05 22.87 5.58
N LYS A 439 -8.28 22.66 6.06
CA LYS A 439 -8.83 21.31 6.31
C LYS A 439 -8.88 20.48 5.03
N PHE A 440 -9.39 21.06 3.94
CA PHE A 440 -9.44 20.36 2.66
C PHE A 440 -8.04 20.07 2.10
N PHE A 441 -7.07 20.97 2.30
CA PHE A 441 -5.69 20.74 1.85
C PHE A 441 -4.97 19.66 2.63
N ASN A 442 -5.12 19.66 3.96
CA ASN A 442 -4.57 18.62 4.81
C ASN A 442 -5.20 17.25 4.54
N ALA A 443 -6.48 17.21 4.14
CA ALA A 443 -7.12 15.96 3.72
C ALA A 443 -6.51 15.41 2.43
N ILE A 444 -6.23 16.24 1.42
CA ILE A 444 -5.57 15.79 0.18
C ILE A 444 -4.13 15.34 0.46
N LYS A 445 -3.38 16.07 1.29
CA LYS A 445 -2.03 15.65 1.73
C LYS A 445 -2.00 14.37 2.55
N ALA A 446 -3.13 13.96 3.11
CA ALA A 446 -3.22 12.70 3.83
C ALA A 446 -3.67 11.55 2.92
N GLN A 447 -4.09 11.86 1.69
CA GLN A 447 -4.49 10.90 0.66
C GLN A 447 -3.36 10.60 -0.34
N VAL A 448 -2.35 11.47 -0.39
CA VAL A 448 -1.15 11.41 -1.22
C VAL A 448 0.04 11.32 -0.29
#